data_AF-A0A7C3VHX0-F1
#
_entry.id   AF-A0A7C3VHX0-F1
#
_cell.length_a   1.000
_cell.length_b   1.000
_cell.length_c   1.000
_cell.angle_alpha   90.00
_cell.angle_beta   90.00
_cell.angle_gamma   90.00
#
_symmetry.space_group_name_H-M   'P 1'
#
loop_
_entity.id
_entity.type
_entity.pdbx_description
1 polymer ?
#
loop_
_entity_poly.entity_id
_entity_poly.type
_entity_poly.pdbx_seq_one_letter_code
_entity_poly.pdbx_strand_id
1 'polypeptide(L)'
;MNPVTGIEIPYILPLRAFLLQALCLLVAIAAESYFFHSALKLTRKNSIAAAATTNLFAAVIGWLIFFYIAYFLLDLIPALTPIKHDLAGYIFLNQYSPLLGSAIILVATTIFIILLFFKIYTIKFMSKIQLLGKEAVVLAAKKRQNRYPLHSVVLWAHSCSNTLILTILFLVNWVGN
;
A
#
# COMPACT_ATOMS: atom_id res chain seq x y z
N MET A 1 -40.16 9.01 31.73
CA MET A 1 -38.72 9.27 31.54
C MET A 1 -38.07 7.93 31.25
N ASN A 2 -37.79 7.61 29.98
CA ASN A 2 -37.13 6.36 29.58
C ASN A 2 -35.94 6.74 28.68
N PRO A 3 -34.70 6.36 29.03
CA PRO A 3 -33.56 6.53 28.14
C PRO A 3 -33.53 5.35 27.15
N VAL A 4 -33.84 5.64 25.89
CA VAL A 4 -33.67 4.77 24.72
C VAL A 4 -32.73 5.61 23.83
N THR A 5 -31.48 5.26 23.55
CA THR A 5 -30.94 4.01 23.04
C THR A 5 -29.44 3.93 23.35
N GLY A 6 -28.99 2.83 23.94
CA GLY A 6 -27.61 2.39 23.76
C GLY A 6 -27.40 2.12 22.27
N ILE A 7 -26.57 2.92 21.62
CA ILE A 7 -26.04 2.58 20.30
C ILE A 7 -25.06 1.44 20.56
N GLU A 8 -25.54 0.20 20.53
CA GLU A 8 -24.65 -0.95 20.41
C GLU A 8 -24.01 -0.84 19.03
N ILE A 9 -22.83 -0.21 18.97
CA ILE A 9 -21.97 -0.31 17.79
C ILE A 9 -21.62 -1.78 17.72
N PRO A 10 -22.14 -2.54 16.73
CA PRO A 10 -21.78 -3.93 16.65
C PRO A 10 -20.26 -3.95 16.41
N TYR A 11 -19.52 -4.56 17.33
CA TYR A 11 -18.10 -4.85 17.19
C TYR A 11 -17.95 -5.91 16.09
N ILE A 12 -18.33 -5.56 14.87
CA ILE A 12 -18.01 -6.33 13.68
C ILE A 12 -16.53 -6.04 13.46
N LEU A 13 -15.68 -6.90 14.01
CA LEU A 13 -14.27 -6.91 13.68
C LEU A 13 -14.17 -6.80 12.15
N PRO A 14 -13.37 -5.87 11.58
CA PRO A 14 -13.24 -5.72 10.14
C PRO A 14 -12.37 -6.85 9.58
N LEU A 15 -12.73 -8.10 9.89
CA LEU A 15 -12.04 -9.33 9.53
C LEU A 15 -11.86 -9.41 8.01
N ARG A 16 -12.87 -8.99 7.25
CA ARG A 16 -12.79 -8.88 5.78
C ARG A 16 -11.66 -7.95 5.34
N ALA A 17 -11.53 -6.77 5.97
CA ALA A 17 -10.47 -5.82 5.62
C ALA A 17 -9.09 -6.36 6.00
N PHE A 18 -8.94 -7.00 7.17
CA PHE A 18 -7.68 -7.61 7.58
C PHE A 18 -7.26 -8.78 6.67
N LEU A 19 -8.19 -9.66 6.30
CA LEU A 19 -7.92 -10.77 5.39
C LEU A 19 -7.54 -10.28 4.00
N LEU A 20 -8.26 -9.29 3.48
CA LEU A 20 -7.97 -8.69 2.18
C LEU A 20 -6.60 -7.99 2.19
N GLN A 21 -6.30 -7.25 3.25
CA GLN A 21 -4.99 -6.61 3.43
C GLN A 21 -3.86 -7.63 3.49
N ALA A 22 -4.05 -8.74 4.22
CA ALA A 22 -3.06 -9.81 4.31
C ALA A 22 -2.84 -10.48 2.94
N LEU A 23 -3.91 -10.71 2.18
CA LEU A 23 -3.83 -11.25 0.82
C LEU A 23 -3.06 -10.30 -0.11
N CYS A 24 -3.43 -9.01 -0.12
CA CYS A 24 -2.74 -7.99 -0.91
C CYS A 24 -1.26 -7.89 -0.54
N LEU A 25 -0.93 -7.95 0.75
CA LEU A 25 0.44 -7.96 1.23
C LEU A 25 1.22 -9.17 0.69
N LEU A 26 0.62 -10.36 0.73
CA LEU A 26 1.25 -11.59 0.26
C LEU A 26 1.51 -11.55 -1.25
N VAL A 27 0.54 -11.06 -2.04
CA VAL A 27 0.68 -10.85 -3.48
C VAL A 27 1.79 -9.83 -3.77
N ALA A 28 1.82 -8.71 -3.05
CA ALA A 28 2.85 -7.69 -3.22
C ALA A 28 4.25 -8.25 -2.90
N ILE A 29 4.39 -9.01 -1.81
CA ILE A 29 5.66 -9.63 -1.43
C ILE A 29 6.11 -10.63 -2.50
N ALA A 30 5.20 -11.49 -2.98
CA ALA A 30 5.51 -12.47 -4.01
C ALA A 30 5.98 -11.78 -5.31
N ALA A 31 5.19 -10.83 -5.81
CA ALA A 31 5.51 -10.08 -7.03
C ALA A 31 6.82 -9.29 -6.89
N GLU A 32 6.98 -8.50 -5.82
CA GLU A 32 8.17 -7.65 -5.67
C GLU A 32 9.44 -8.46 -5.39
N SER A 33 9.34 -9.59 -4.67
CA SER A 33 10.48 -10.49 -4.44
C SER A 33 11.02 -11.09 -5.75
N TYR A 34 10.15 -11.34 -6.74
CA TYR A 34 10.58 -11.79 -8.07
C TYR A 34 11.43 -10.71 -8.76
N PHE A 35 10.97 -9.46 -8.76
CA PHE A 35 11.74 -8.35 -9.34
C PHE A 35 13.05 -8.09 -8.59
N PHE A 36 13.05 -8.19 -7.26
CA PHE A 36 14.28 -8.04 -6.48
C PHE A 36 15.27 -9.17 -6.77
N HIS A 37 14.80 -10.40 -6.93
CA HIS A 37 15.67 -11.51 -7.32
C HIS A 37 16.21 -11.34 -8.75
N SER A 38 15.32 -11.08 -9.71
CA SER A 38 15.68 -11.04 -11.13
C SER A 38 16.54 -9.82 -11.49
N ALA A 39 16.19 -8.64 -10.97
CA ALA A 39 16.80 -7.38 -11.39
C ALA A 39 17.84 -6.84 -10.40
N LEU A 40 17.69 -7.10 -9.10
CA LEU A 40 18.73 -6.79 -8.10
C LEU A 40 19.68 -7.96 -7.88
N LYS A 41 19.43 -9.16 -8.42
CA LYS A 41 20.30 -10.34 -8.26
C LYS A 41 20.62 -10.67 -6.80
N LEU A 42 19.71 -10.34 -5.89
CA LEU A 42 19.77 -10.77 -4.50
C LEU A 42 19.47 -12.27 -4.42
N THR A 43 20.04 -12.98 -3.44
CA THR A 43 19.59 -14.34 -3.12
C THR A 43 18.09 -14.38 -2.90
N ARG A 44 17.45 -15.51 -3.21
CA ARG A 44 16.00 -15.71 -3.03
C ARG A 44 15.53 -15.33 -1.62
N LYS A 45 16.30 -15.71 -0.59
CA LYS A 45 16.03 -15.36 0.81
C LYS A 45 16.04 -13.84 1.03
N ASN A 46 17.06 -13.14 0.53
CA ASN A 46 17.19 -11.69 0.70
C ASN A 46 16.14 -10.91 -0.10
N SER A 47 15.75 -11.39 -1.28
CA SER A 47 14.68 -10.79 -2.08
C SER A 47 13.33 -10.86 -1.38
N ILE A 48 12.99 -12.02 -0.81
CA ILE A 48 11.75 -12.20 -0.04
C ILE A 48 11.80 -11.34 1.22
N ALA A 49 12.91 -11.35 1.96
CA ALA A 49 13.06 -10.53 3.16
C ALA A 49 12.95 -9.03 2.86
N ALA A 50 13.57 -8.56 1.76
CA ALA A 50 13.47 -7.17 1.33
C ALA A 50 12.04 -6.78 0.95
N ALA A 51 11.36 -7.60 0.14
CA ALA A 51 9.96 -7.36 -0.25
C ALA A 51 9.01 -7.41 0.95
N ALA A 52 9.20 -8.36 1.87
CA ALA A 52 8.42 -8.44 3.10
C ALA A 52 8.62 -7.21 3.97
N THR A 53 9.87 -6.80 4.18
CA THR A 53 10.20 -5.64 5.02
C THR A 53 9.62 -4.36 4.45
N THR A 54 9.79 -4.11 3.14
CA THR A 54 9.29 -2.88 2.52
C THR A 54 7.76 -2.82 2.48
N ASN A 55 7.09 -3.93 2.18
CA ASN A 55 5.62 -3.97 2.14
C ASN A 55 5.00 -3.91 3.54
N LEU A 56 5.56 -4.62 4.52
CA LEU A 56 5.06 -4.59 5.90
C LEU A 56 5.29 -3.20 6.52
N PHE A 57 6.47 -2.62 6.31
CA PHE A 57 6.77 -1.29 6.83
C PHE A 57 5.86 -0.22 6.19
N ALA A 58 5.62 -0.31 4.89
CA ALA A 58 4.66 0.55 4.20
C ALA A 58 3.23 0.37 4.74
N ALA A 59 2.80 -0.86 5.03
CA ALA A 59 1.50 -1.14 5.62
C ALA A 59 1.36 -0.53 7.02
N VAL A 60 2.37 -0.70 7.90
CA VAL A 60 2.37 -0.13 9.25
C VAL A 60 2.29 1.39 9.20
N ILE A 61 3.13 2.04 8.39
CA ILE A 61 3.11 3.50 8.21
C ILE A 61 1.77 3.95 7.61
N GLY A 62 1.24 3.24 6.63
CA GLY A 62 -0.07 3.53 6.04
C GLY A 62 -1.19 3.50 7.08
N TRP A 63 -1.20 2.49 7.95
CA TRP A 63 -2.17 2.42 9.06
C TRP A 63 -1.97 3.55 10.08
N LEU A 64 -0.74 3.87 10.47
CA LEU A 64 -0.48 4.99 11.38
C LEU A 64 -0.96 6.33 10.80
N ILE A 65 -0.68 6.58 9.52
CA ILE A 65 -1.15 7.78 8.82
C ILE A 65 -2.68 7.79 8.74
N PHE A 66 -3.29 6.64 8.39
CA PHE A 66 -4.74 6.52 8.35
C PHE A 66 -5.38 6.85 9.70
N PHE A 67 -4.91 6.27 10.79
CA PHE A 67 -5.42 6.55 12.13
C PHE A 67 -5.18 8.01 12.53
N TYR A 68 -4.02 8.57 12.21
CA TYR A 68 -3.73 9.97 12.47
C TYR A 68 -4.69 10.90 11.70
N ILE A 69 -4.91 10.65 10.41
CA ILE A 69 -5.84 11.45 9.59
C ILE A 69 -7.28 11.27 10.08
N ALA A 70 -7.71 10.04 10.32
CA ALA A 70 -9.06 9.72 10.75
C ALA A 70 -9.39 10.36 12.12
N TYR A 71 -8.47 10.29 13.07
CA TYR A 71 -8.65 10.81 14.42
C TYR A 71 -8.43 12.33 14.51
N PHE A 72 -7.35 12.83 13.92
CA PHE A 72 -6.97 14.23 14.11
C PHE A 72 -7.51 15.15 13.02
N LEU A 73 -7.48 14.73 11.76
CA LEU A 73 -7.84 15.62 10.64
C LEU A 73 -9.35 15.66 10.40
N LEU A 74 -9.99 14.50 10.50
CA LEU A 74 -11.42 14.32 10.19
C LEU A 74 -12.35 14.81 11.32
N ASP A 75 -11.87 14.90 12.56
CA ASP A 75 -12.65 15.44 13.70
C ASP A 75 -12.34 16.90 14.01
N LEU A 76 -11.13 17.39 13.70
CA LEU A 76 -10.73 18.75 14.04
C LEU A 76 -11.16 19.79 12.99
N ILE A 77 -11.50 19.38 11.77
CA ILE A 77 -11.89 20.30 10.68
C ILE A 77 -13.36 20.06 10.29
N PRO A 78 -14.31 20.89 10.80
CA PRO A 78 -15.72 20.81 10.45
C PRO A 78 -15.97 20.95 8.94
N ALA A 79 -15.12 21.67 8.21
CA ALA A 79 -15.22 21.86 6.76
C ALA A 79 -15.01 20.57 5.94
N LEU A 80 -14.50 19.48 6.52
CA LEU A 80 -14.33 18.18 5.87
C LEU A 80 -15.53 17.22 6.10
N THR A 81 -16.52 17.61 6.89
CA THR A 81 -17.77 16.83 7.07
C THR A 81 -18.54 16.51 5.79
N PRO A 82 -18.64 17.38 4.75
CA PRO A 82 -19.28 16.98 3.50
C PRO A 82 -18.50 15.89 2.75
N ILE A 83 -17.18 15.86 2.84
CA ILE A 83 -16.34 14.81 2.24
C ILE A 83 -16.52 13.48 2.98
N LYS A 84 -16.67 13.48 4.31
CA LYS A 84 -17.06 12.28 5.08
C LYS A 84 -18.40 11.72 4.57
N HIS A 85 -19.38 12.58 4.34
CA HIS A 85 -20.72 12.19 3.90
C HIS A 85 -20.74 11.68 2.46
N ASP A 86 -20.05 12.35 1.53
CA ASP A 86 -19.97 11.92 0.13
C ASP A 86 -19.13 10.65 -0.06
N LEU A 87 -18.07 10.47 0.74
CA LEU A 87 -17.28 9.23 0.71
C LEU A 87 -18.08 8.05 1.28
N ALA A 88 -18.86 8.28 2.34
CA ALA A 88 -19.80 7.30 2.86
C ALA A 88 -20.91 7.00 1.84
N GLY A 89 -21.50 8.01 1.21
CA GLY A 89 -22.50 7.84 0.14
C GLY A 89 -21.95 7.10 -1.08
N TYR A 90 -20.68 7.31 -1.45
CA TYR A 90 -20.04 6.55 -2.52
C TYR A 90 -19.81 5.08 -2.14
N ILE A 91 -19.29 4.83 -0.93
CA ILE A 91 -19.01 3.47 -0.43
C ILE A 91 -20.30 2.67 -0.18
N PHE A 92 -21.38 3.32 0.27
CA PHE A 92 -22.62 2.66 0.66
C PHE A 92 -23.77 2.75 -0.35
N LEU A 93 -23.82 3.78 -1.21
CA LEU A 93 -24.95 4.03 -2.13
C LEU A 93 -24.54 4.01 -3.62
N ASN A 94 -23.26 3.78 -3.96
CA ASN A 94 -22.74 3.65 -5.32
C ASN A 94 -23.15 4.81 -6.27
N GLN A 95 -23.31 6.03 -5.73
CA GLN A 95 -23.69 7.20 -6.51
C GLN A 95 -22.45 7.81 -7.16
N TYR A 96 -22.30 7.59 -8.45
CA TYR A 96 -21.15 8.06 -9.24
C TYR A 96 -21.32 9.53 -9.64
N SER A 97 -20.51 10.42 -9.08
CA SER A 97 -20.37 11.80 -9.56
C SER A 97 -19.08 11.95 -10.38
N PRO A 98 -19.08 12.65 -11.53
CA PRO A 98 -17.87 12.85 -12.35
C PRO A 98 -16.71 13.50 -11.58
N LEU A 99 -17.02 14.34 -10.59
CA LEU A 99 -16.05 15.01 -9.72
C LEU A 99 -15.37 14.03 -8.75
N LEU A 100 -16.06 12.95 -8.35
CA LEU A 100 -15.51 11.89 -7.51
C LEU A 100 -14.53 11.01 -8.28
N GLY A 101 -14.78 10.76 -9.57
CA GLY A 101 -13.88 9.94 -10.40
C GLY A 101 -12.47 10.53 -10.53
N SER A 102 -12.37 11.83 -10.81
CA SER A 102 -11.07 12.51 -10.90
C SER A 102 -10.36 12.60 -9.54
N ALA A 103 -11.12 12.83 -8.46
CA ALA A 103 -10.59 12.85 -7.09
C ALA A 103 -10.02 11.48 -6.67
N ILE A 104 -10.72 10.38 -6.98
CA ILE A 104 -10.26 9.01 -6.68
C ILE A 104 -8.96 8.70 -7.42
N ILE A 105 -8.88 9.03 -8.72
CA ILE A 105 -7.67 8.82 -9.52
C ILE A 105 -6.50 9.64 -8.95
N LEU A 106 -6.74 10.90 -8.57
CA LEU A 106 -5.73 11.77 -7.98
C LEU A 106 -5.21 11.20 -6.65
N VAL A 107 -6.11 10.75 -5.77
CA VAL A 107 -5.76 10.14 -4.47
C VAL A 107 -4.99 8.84 -4.68
N ALA A 108 -5.46 7.94 -5.54
CA ALA A 108 -4.79 6.68 -5.84
C ALA A 108 -3.38 6.91 -6.42
N THR A 109 -3.24 7.86 -7.33
CA THR A 109 -1.94 8.23 -7.94
C THR A 109 -1.01 8.82 -6.88
N THR A 110 -1.53 9.65 -5.99
CA THR A 110 -0.75 10.25 -4.90
C THR A 110 -0.22 9.18 -3.95
N ILE A 111 -1.08 8.24 -3.53
CA ILE A 111 -0.71 7.12 -2.66
C ILE A 111 0.35 6.25 -3.35
N PHE A 112 0.17 5.93 -4.63
CA PHE A 112 1.15 5.16 -5.41
C PHE A 112 2.53 5.83 -5.41
N ILE A 113 2.59 7.14 -5.67
CA ILE A 113 3.85 7.89 -5.71
C ILE A 113 4.52 7.88 -4.33
N ILE A 114 3.77 8.17 -3.25
CA ILE A 114 4.30 8.19 -1.88
C ILE A 114 4.88 6.83 -1.50
N LEU A 115 4.14 5.74 -1.75
CA LEU A 115 4.57 4.38 -1.44
C LEU A 115 5.80 3.97 -2.25
N LEU A 116 5.88 4.38 -3.52
CA LEU A 116 7.05 4.15 -4.37
C LEU A 116 8.30 4.82 -3.79
N PHE A 117 8.23 6.11 -3.45
CA PHE A 117 9.35 6.84 -2.86
C PHE A 117 9.79 6.22 -1.54
N PHE A 118 8.83 5.86 -0.69
CA PHE A 118 9.09 5.22 0.59
C PHE A 118 9.84 3.89 0.42
N LYS A 119 9.37 3.02 -0.49
CA LYS A 119 10.03 1.73 -0.79
C LYS A 119 11.46 1.91 -1.29
N ILE A 120 11.71 2.88 -2.17
CA ILE A 120 13.08 3.19 -2.65
C ILE A 120 13.97 3.60 -1.48
N TYR A 121 13.48 4.44 -0.58
CA TYR A 121 14.22 4.89 0.59
C TYR A 121 14.55 3.72 1.55
N THR A 122 13.57 2.87 1.87
CA THR A 122 13.78 1.70 2.75
C THR A 122 14.83 0.75 2.20
N ILE A 123 14.82 0.43 0.90
CA ILE A 123 15.82 -0.48 0.31
C ILE A 123 17.22 0.16 0.35
N LYS A 124 17.34 1.46 0.06
CA LYS A 124 18.62 2.17 0.20
C LYS A 124 19.13 2.15 1.64
N PHE A 125 18.25 2.40 2.61
CA PHE A 125 18.59 2.36 4.03
C PHE A 125 19.06 0.97 4.47
N MET A 126 18.34 -0.08 4.09
CA MET A 126 18.72 -1.48 4.37
C MET A 126 20.09 -1.83 3.75
N SER A 127 20.37 -1.35 2.54
CA SER A 127 21.68 -1.56 1.90
C SER A 127 22.83 -0.86 2.64
N LYS A 128 22.57 0.31 3.23
CA LYS A 128 23.56 1.08 4.01
C LYS A 128 23.92 0.40 5.33
N ILE A 129 22.96 -0.28 5.97
CA ILE A 129 23.15 -0.98 7.25
C ILE A 129 23.71 -2.39 7.04
N GLN A 130 24.09 -2.77 5.82
CA GLN A 130 24.58 -4.11 5.46
C GLN A 130 23.58 -5.24 5.75
N LEU A 131 22.29 -4.93 6.00
CA LEU A 131 21.23 -5.93 6.19
C LEU A 131 21.02 -6.79 4.93
N LEU A 132 21.41 -6.26 3.77
CA LEU A 132 21.43 -6.98 2.48
C LEU A 132 22.80 -7.58 2.15
N GLY A 133 23.77 -7.50 3.07
CA GLY A 133 25.06 -8.20 3.06
C GLY A 133 26.00 -7.90 1.89
N LYS A 134 27.11 -8.66 1.82
CA LYS A 134 28.13 -8.62 0.75
C LYS A 134 27.53 -8.64 -0.66
N GLU A 135 26.35 -9.26 -0.83
CA GLU A 135 25.62 -9.23 -2.11
C GLU A 135 25.26 -7.82 -2.52
N ALA A 136 24.66 -7.00 -1.64
CA ALA A 136 24.33 -5.62 -1.97
C ALA A 136 25.58 -4.78 -2.33
N VAL A 137 26.74 -5.06 -1.73
CA VAL A 137 28.02 -4.40 -2.03
C VAL A 137 28.59 -4.87 -3.38
N VAL A 138 28.60 -6.17 -3.63
CA VAL A 138 29.00 -6.77 -4.92
C VAL A 138 28.08 -6.29 -6.04
N LEU A 139 26.79 -6.14 -5.74
CA LEU A 139 25.79 -5.61 -6.66
C LEU A 139 25.96 -4.12 -6.86
N ALA A 140 26.22 -3.31 -5.83
CA ALA A 140 26.53 -1.89 -5.99
C ALA A 140 27.78 -1.68 -6.86
N ALA A 141 28.82 -2.50 -6.67
CA ALA A 141 30.01 -2.51 -7.50
C ALA A 141 29.71 -2.94 -8.96
N LYS A 142 28.95 -4.02 -9.16
CA LYS A 142 28.51 -4.50 -10.49
C LYS A 142 27.53 -3.57 -11.19
N LYS A 143 26.76 -2.79 -10.41
CA LYS A 143 25.73 -1.83 -10.85
C LYS A 143 26.33 -0.52 -11.33
N ARG A 144 27.57 -0.18 -10.92
CA ARG A 144 28.38 0.85 -11.61
C ARG A 144 28.70 0.46 -13.06
N GLN A 145 28.55 -0.83 -13.42
CA GLN A 145 28.97 -1.39 -14.70
C GLN A 145 27.82 -1.89 -15.62
N ASN A 146 26.55 -2.04 -15.15
CA ASN A 146 25.47 -2.52 -16.04
C ASN A 146 24.01 -2.07 -15.71
N ARG A 147 23.52 -1.15 -16.57
CA ARG A 147 22.19 -0.85 -17.17
C ARG A 147 20.83 -0.66 -16.45
N TYR A 148 20.58 -0.92 -15.16
CA TYR A 148 19.29 -0.47 -14.57
C TYR A 148 19.43 0.13 -13.16
N PRO A 149 19.01 1.39 -12.95
CA PRO A 149 19.10 2.01 -11.65
C PRO A 149 18.08 1.42 -10.68
N LEU A 150 18.39 1.44 -9.37
CA LEU A 150 17.56 0.83 -8.30
C LEU A 150 16.10 1.28 -8.38
N HIS A 151 15.88 2.57 -8.61
CA HIS A 151 14.55 3.16 -8.66
C HIS A 151 13.69 2.57 -9.77
N SER A 152 14.27 2.25 -10.94
CA SER A 152 13.53 1.62 -12.03
C SER A 152 13.03 0.25 -11.62
N VAL A 153 13.89 -0.59 -11.04
CA VAL A 153 13.49 -1.94 -10.59
C VAL A 153 12.34 -1.86 -9.58
N VAL A 154 12.44 -0.96 -8.62
CA VAL A 154 11.39 -0.77 -7.61
C VAL A 154 10.11 -0.23 -8.24
N LEU A 155 10.20 0.66 -9.23
CA LEU A 155 9.06 1.16 -9.99
C LEU A 155 8.34 0.04 -10.76
N TRP A 156 9.07 -0.80 -11.49
CA TRP A 156 8.47 -1.95 -12.21
C TRP A 156 7.81 -2.92 -11.23
N ALA A 157 8.49 -3.23 -10.13
CA ALA A 157 7.97 -4.11 -9.09
C ALA A 157 6.67 -3.56 -8.47
N HIS A 158 6.68 -2.29 -8.09
CA HIS A 158 5.54 -1.61 -7.48
C HIS A 158 4.37 -1.44 -8.45
N SER A 159 4.65 -1.18 -9.73
CA SER A 159 3.61 -1.09 -10.75
C SER A 159 2.94 -2.44 -10.96
N CYS A 160 3.73 -3.52 -11.11
CA CYS A 160 3.21 -4.86 -11.32
C CYS A 160 2.40 -5.38 -10.11
N SER A 161 2.91 -5.18 -8.88
CA SER A 161 2.20 -5.58 -7.67
C SER A 161 0.87 -4.82 -7.52
N ASN A 162 0.84 -3.52 -7.77
CA ASN A 162 -0.40 -2.74 -7.73
C ASN A 162 -1.38 -3.14 -8.84
N THR A 163 -0.92 -3.41 -10.06
CA THR A 163 -1.80 -3.90 -11.13
C THR A 163 -2.44 -5.24 -10.74
N LEU A 164 -1.66 -6.19 -10.17
CA LEU A 164 -2.18 -7.47 -9.70
C LEU A 164 -3.18 -7.31 -8.54
N ILE A 165 -2.90 -6.42 -7.60
CA ILE A 165 -3.82 -6.14 -6.49
C ILE A 165 -5.12 -5.55 -7.02
N LEU A 166 -5.06 -4.57 -7.93
CA LEU A 166 -6.24 -3.94 -8.49
C LEU A 166 -7.09 -4.92 -9.30
N THR A 167 -6.49 -5.83 -10.06
CA THR A 167 -7.25 -6.87 -10.78
C THR A 167 -7.92 -7.85 -9.82
N ILE A 168 -7.25 -8.28 -8.75
CA ILE A 168 -7.85 -9.11 -7.71
C ILE A 168 -9.03 -8.39 -7.06
N LEU A 169 -8.85 -7.12 -6.67
CA LEU A 169 -9.91 -6.32 -6.06
C LEU A 169 -11.10 -6.13 -7.00
N PHE A 170 -10.85 -5.85 -8.27
CA PHE A 170 -11.89 -5.74 -9.30
C PHE A 170 -12.68 -7.04 -9.43
N LEU A 171 -12.01 -8.19 -9.49
CA LEU A 171 -12.65 -9.50 -9.57
C LEU A 171 -13.49 -9.80 -8.33
N VAL A 172 -12.97 -9.51 -7.13
CA VAL A 172 -13.71 -9.71 -5.87
C VAL A 172 -14.96 -8.82 -5.81
N ASN A 173 -14.85 -7.57 -6.24
CA ASN A 173 -15.99 -6.63 -6.25
C ASN A 173 -17.01 -6.96 -7.34
N TRP A 174 -16.56 -7.47 -8.50
CA TRP A 174 -17.44 -7.91 -9.58
C TRP A 174 -18.28 -9.13 -9.21
N VAL A 175 -17.69 -10.10 -8.52
CA VAL A 175 -18.41 -11.33 -8.08
C VAL A 175 -19.39 -11.04 -6.93
N GLY A 176 -19.23 -9.93 -6.22
CA GLY A 176 -20.09 -9.53 -5.11
C GLY A 176 -21.34 -8.73 -5.48
N ASN A 177 -21.46 -8.27 -6.73
CA ASN A 177 -22.65 -7.60 -7.30
C ASN A 177 -23.43 -8.56 -8.20
#